data_AF-A0A834TB40-F1
#
_entry.id   AF-A0A834TB40-F1
#
_cell.length_a   1.000
_cell.length_b   1.000
_cell.length_c   1.000
_cell.angle_alpha   90.00
_cell.angle_beta   90.00
_cell.angle_gamma   90.00
#
_symmetry.space_group_name_H-M   'P 1'
#
loop_
_entity.id
_entity.type
_entity.pdbx_description
1 polymer ?
#
loop_
_entity_poly.entity_id
_entity_poly.type
_entity_poly.pdbx_seq_one_letter_code
_entity_poly.pdbx_strand_id
1 'polypeptide(L)'
;MGVPAFYKWLAEKYPLVVVDVIEEESVVIDGIEIPVDTSKKNPNGLEYDNLYLDMNGIIHPCFHPEDRPTPTTFDEVFQCMFDYIDRLFVMVRPRKLLFMAIDGVAPRAKMNQQRSRRFRAAKDAAEAIKLGDPGWKERYYEEKFPAKTPEELELIRKDVYTEGLCWVMHYYYEGVCSWQWFYPYHYAPFASDIKGLDELSINFELGTPFKPFDQLLGVFPAASSHALPQPYRKLMTDPNSPIIDFYPIDFEVDMNGKRYAWQGIAKLPFIDEARLLAEVQKIEHLLSAEETRRNSIMFELLFVNSCHPLSACISTLDNKCRNMSDTERAQVKEQINPKESGGMNGYISLCGGEPCPPIFRSPVAGMEDIMDNQVV
;
A
#
# COMPACT_ATOMS: atom_id res chain seq x y z
N MET A 1 9.62 -5.85 -3.12
CA MET A 1 9.65 -5.92 -1.64
C MET A 1 10.10 -7.30 -1.21
N GLY A 2 10.57 -7.48 0.04
CA GLY A 2 10.82 -8.81 0.61
C GLY A 2 12.25 -9.03 1.09
N VAL A 3 12.44 -10.11 1.85
CA VAL A 3 13.76 -10.59 2.26
C VAL A 3 14.46 -11.10 1.00
N PRO A 4 15.60 -10.52 0.58
CA PRO A 4 16.29 -10.93 -0.64
C PRO A 4 16.57 -12.44 -0.63
N ALA A 5 16.32 -13.09 -1.76
CA ALA A 5 16.47 -14.54 -1.94
C ALA A 5 15.55 -15.43 -1.08
N PHE A 6 14.56 -14.89 -0.36
CA PHE A 6 13.64 -15.71 0.43
C PHE A 6 12.80 -16.66 -0.42
N TYR A 7 12.25 -16.18 -1.54
CA TYR A 7 11.53 -17.05 -2.48
C TYR A 7 12.42 -18.19 -3.00
N LYS A 8 13.66 -17.87 -3.40
CA LYS A 8 14.64 -18.87 -3.84
C LYS A 8 14.88 -19.92 -2.76
N TRP A 9 15.16 -19.49 -1.52
CA TRP A 9 15.34 -20.40 -0.39
C TRP A 9 14.09 -21.27 -0.13
N LEU A 10 12.89 -20.69 -0.22
CA LEU A 10 11.64 -21.40 0.00
C LEU A 10 11.39 -22.46 -1.08
N ALA A 11 11.57 -22.09 -2.35
CA ALA A 11 11.40 -22.99 -3.49
C ALA A 11 12.44 -24.12 -3.50
N GLU A 12 13.70 -23.85 -3.15
CA GLU A 12 14.75 -24.87 -3.02
C GLU A 12 14.48 -25.82 -1.86
N LYS A 13 14.02 -25.30 -0.72
CA LYS A 13 13.79 -26.09 0.50
C LYS A 13 12.50 -26.92 0.44
N TYR A 14 11.45 -26.38 -0.19
CA TYR A 14 10.13 -27.00 -0.28
C TYR A 14 9.63 -26.98 -1.74
N PRO A 15 10.22 -27.75 -2.65
CA PRO A 15 9.93 -27.66 -4.08
C PRO A 15 8.45 -27.93 -4.44
N LEU A 16 7.74 -28.71 -3.62
CA LEU A 16 6.32 -29.02 -3.84
C LEU A 16 5.36 -27.84 -3.59
N VAL A 17 5.84 -26.72 -3.04
CA VAL A 17 5.00 -25.51 -2.86
C VAL A 17 4.86 -24.70 -4.15
N VAL A 18 5.69 -24.99 -5.17
CA VAL A 18 5.63 -24.35 -6.49
C VAL A 18 4.99 -25.33 -7.46
N VAL A 19 3.90 -24.89 -8.09
CA VAL A 19 3.21 -25.63 -9.13
C VAL A 19 2.98 -24.67 -10.28
N ASP A 20 3.34 -25.10 -11.49
CA ASP A 20 3.12 -24.29 -12.68
C ASP A 20 1.63 -24.20 -12.99
N VAL A 21 1.19 -23.00 -13.34
CA VAL A 21 -0.19 -22.73 -13.73
C VAL A 21 -0.41 -23.12 -15.19
N ILE A 22 -1.53 -23.78 -15.46
CA ILE A 22 -2.05 -24.01 -16.80
C ILE A 22 -2.87 -22.79 -17.18
N GLU A 23 -2.38 -22.07 -18.20
CA GLU A 23 -3.02 -20.88 -18.77
C GLU A 23 -3.72 -21.27 -20.08
N GLU A 24 -5.03 -21.00 -20.17
CA GLU A 24 -5.76 -21.10 -21.43
C GLU A 24 -5.71 -19.74 -22.13
N GLU A 25 -5.44 -19.74 -23.43
CA GLU A 25 -5.35 -18.52 -24.25
C GLU A 25 -6.60 -18.35 -25.12
N SER A 26 -6.91 -17.11 -25.50
CA SER A 26 -7.95 -16.83 -26.49
C SER A 26 -7.58 -17.43 -27.85
N VAL A 27 -8.60 -17.79 -28.63
CA VAL A 27 -8.40 -18.37 -29.97
C VAL A 27 -9.00 -17.47 -31.02
N VAL A 28 -8.29 -17.28 -32.13
CA VAL A 28 -8.80 -16.51 -33.27
C VAL A 28 -9.44 -17.47 -34.28
N ILE A 29 -10.74 -17.32 -34.53
CA ILE A 29 -11.46 -18.08 -35.55
C ILE A 29 -12.05 -17.07 -36.54
N ASP A 30 -11.72 -17.22 -37.83
CA ASP A 30 -12.18 -16.33 -38.91
C ASP A 30 -11.91 -14.84 -38.67
N GLY A 31 -10.80 -14.52 -37.99
CA GLY A 31 -10.42 -13.13 -37.66
C GLY A 31 -11.14 -12.56 -36.45
N ILE A 32 -11.96 -13.36 -35.75
CA ILE A 32 -12.66 -12.98 -34.52
C ILE A 32 -11.93 -13.63 -33.34
N GLU A 33 -11.52 -12.81 -32.37
CA GLU A 33 -10.97 -13.30 -31.11
C GLU A 33 -12.10 -13.86 -30.23
N ILE A 34 -11.98 -15.13 -29.87
CA ILE A 34 -12.90 -15.82 -28.98
C ILE A 34 -12.25 -15.85 -27.58
N PRO A 35 -12.86 -15.18 -26.58
CA PRO A 35 -12.32 -15.15 -25.23
C PRO A 35 -12.44 -16.50 -24.54
N VAL A 36 -11.59 -16.71 -23.53
CA VAL A 36 -11.62 -17.92 -22.71
C VAL A 36 -12.90 -17.97 -21.87
N ASP A 37 -13.65 -19.06 -21.99
CA ASP A 37 -14.86 -19.30 -21.19
C ASP A 37 -14.48 -19.70 -19.75
N THR A 38 -14.41 -18.69 -18.87
CA THR A 38 -14.07 -18.86 -17.45
C THR A 38 -15.19 -19.49 -16.61
N SER A 39 -16.39 -19.72 -17.18
CA SER A 39 -17.46 -20.45 -16.49
C SER A 39 -17.18 -21.96 -16.40
N LYS A 40 -16.32 -22.48 -17.27
CA LYS A 40 -15.86 -23.88 -17.24
C LYS A 40 -14.99 -24.15 -16.02
N LYS A 41 -14.84 -25.43 -15.69
CA LYS A 41 -13.93 -25.90 -14.63
C LYS A 41 -12.52 -25.33 -14.82
N ASN A 42 -11.84 -25.03 -13.73
CA ASN A 42 -10.47 -24.53 -13.79
C ASN A 42 -9.52 -25.64 -14.32
N PRO A 43 -8.69 -25.35 -15.35
CA PRO A 43 -7.79 -26.33 -15.96
C PRO A 43 -6.69 -26.83 -15.00
N ASN A 44 -6.40 -26.09 -13.93
CA ASN A 44 -5.41 -26.45 -12.91
C ASN A 44 -5.88 -27.57 -11.96
N GLY A 45 -7.09 -28.10 -12.14
CA GLY A 45 -7.63 -29.20 -11.32
C GLY A 45 -8.08 -28.78 -9.91
N LEU A 46 -8.04 -27.48 -9.60
CA LEU A 46 -8.50 -26.89 -8.35
C LEU A 46 -9.43 -25.71 -8.65
N GLU A 47 -10.53 -25.62 -7.92
CA GLU A 47 -11.41 -24.45 -7.94
C GLU A 47 -11.03 -23.49 -6.82
N TYR A 48 -11.07 -22.20 -7.12
CA TYR A 48 -10.77 -21.14 -6.17
C TYR A 48 -12.03 -20.32 -5.90
N ASP A 49 -12.34 -20.09 -4.63
CA ASP A 49 -13.48 -19.25 -4.27
C ASP A 49 -13.14 -17.77 -4.36
N ASN A 50 -11.98 -17.38 -3.82
CA ASN A 50 -11.60 -15.98 -3.62
C ASN A 50 -10.23 -15.69 -4.24
N LEU A 51 -10.12 -14.59 -4.96
CA LEU A 51 -8.87 -14.03 -5.47
C LEU A 51 -8.64 -12.65 -4.86
N TYR A 52 -7.50 -12.44 -4.22
CA TYR A 52 -7.08 -11.17 -3.63
C TYR A 52 -5.91 -10.62 -4.44
N LEU A 53 -6.06 -9.43 -5.00
CA LEU A 53 -5.05 -8.75 -5.78
C LEU A 53 -4.42 -7.62 -4.98
N ASP A 54 -3.10 -7.69 -4.76
CA ASP A 54 -2.30 -6.53 -4.38
C ASP A 54 -2.07 -5.68 -5.64
N MET A 55 -2.87 -4.63 -5.78
CA MET A 55 -2.87 -3.79 -6.97
C MET A 55 -1.55 -3.05 -7.17
N ASN A 56 -0.79 -2.77 -6.11
CA ASN A 56 0.51 -2.12 -6.25
C ASN A 56 1.52 -3.02 -6.97
N GLY A 57 1.38 -4.33 -6.82
CA GLY A 57 2.13 -5.34 -7.58
C GLY A 57 1.79 -5.38 -9.09
N ILE A 58 0.62 -4.89 -9.48
CA ILE A 58 0.16 -4.83 -10.89
C ILE A 58 0.44 -3.45 -11.50
N ILE A 59 0.11 -2.38 -10.78
CA ILE A 59 0.24 -0.98 -11.24
C ILE A 59 1.70 -0.66 -11.56
N HIS A 60 2.65 -1.02 -10.70
CA HIS A 60 4.05 -0.63 -10.89
C HIS A 60 4.67 -1.20 -12.18
N PRO A 61 4.55 -2.51 -12.49
CA PRO A 61 4.97 -3.06 -13.78
C PRO A 61 4.23 -2.48 -14.99
N CYS A 62 2.97 -2.06 -14.85
CA CYS A 62 2.24 -1.44 -15.95
C CYS A 62 2.77 -0.04 -16.30
N PHE A 63 3.23 0.74 -15.31
CA PHE A 63 3.90 2.02 -15.55
C PHE A 63 5.36 1.87 -16.00
N HIS A 64 6.05 0.82 -15.58
CA HIS A 64 7.48 0.61 -15.85
C HIS A 64 7.76 -0.84 -16.23
N PRO A 65 7.26 -1.30 -17.39
CA PRO A 65 7.53 -2.66 -17.84
C PRO A 65 9.04 -2.85 -18.08
N GLU A 66 9.56 -4.01 -17.68
CA GLU A 66 10.98 -4.36 -17.90
C GLU A 66 11.21 -5.00 -19.28
N ASP A 67 10.16 -5.54 -19.88
CA ASP A 67 10.15 -6.41 -21.06
C ASP A 67 9.61 -5.74 -22.33
N ARG A 68 8.92 -4.60 -22.20
CA ARG A 68 8.31 -3.84 -23.31
C ARG A 68 8.51 -2.33 -23.14
N PRO A 69 8.28 -1.51 -24.18
CA PRO A 69 8.38 -0.05 -24.07
C PRO A 69 7.45 0.51 -23.00
N THR A 70 7.89 1.58 -22.34
CA THR A 70 7.08 2.30 -21.35
C THR A 70 5.86 2.94 -22.03
N PRO A 71 4.64 2.73 -21.49
CA PRO A 71 3.46 3.44 -21.96
C PRO A 71 3.65 4.96 -21.92
N THR A 72 3.08 5.64 -22.91
CA THR A 72 3.22 7.10 -23.08
C THR A 72 2.00 7.87 -22.58
N THR A 73 0.88 7.19 -22.39
CA THR A 73 -0.38 7.77 -21.92
C THR A 73 -0.96 6.99 -20.75
N PHE A 74 -1.82 7.62 -19.94
CA PHE A 74 -2.53 6.92 -18.88
C PHE A 74 -3.51 5.87 -19.42
N ASP A 75 -4.11 6.11 -20.58
CA ASP A 75 -5.04 5.16 -21.22
C ASP A 75 -4.34 3.83 -21.57
N GLU A 76 -3.12 3.90 -22.13
CA GLU A 76 -2.29 2.72 -22.38
C GLU A 76 -1.94 1.96 -21.09
N VAL A 77 -1.67 2.68 -20.00
CA VAL A 77 -1.40 2.07 -18.69
C VAL A 77 -2.65 1.36 -18.16
N PHE A 78 -3.82 1.98 -18.25
CA PHE A 78 -5.07 1.36 -17.82
C PHE A 78 -5.38 0.10 -18.63
N GLN A 79 -5.19 0.13 -19.96
CA GLN A 79 -5.35 -1.07 -20.79
C GLN A 79 -4.41 -2.19 -20.33
N CYS A 80 -3.13 -1.87 -20.09
CA CYS A 80 -2.17 -2.85 -19.56
C CYS A 80 -2.60 -3.43 -18.21
N MET A 81 -3.21 -2.62 -17.34
CA MET A 81 -3.73 -3.08 -16.04
C MET A 81 -4.93 -4.01 -16.23
N PHE A 82 -5.87 -3.67 -17.12
CA PHE A 82 -7.02 -4.52 -17.42
C PHE A 82 -6.59 -5.87 -17.99
N ASP A 83 -5.70 -5.88 -18.98
CA ASP A 83 -5.17 -7.11 -19.57
C ASP A 83 -4.49 -8.00 -18.50
N TYR A 84 -3.74 -7.39 -17.56
CA TYR A 84 -3.11 -8.14 -16.47
C TYR A 84 -4.16 -8.74 -15.54
N ILE A 85 -5.15 -7.96 -15.09
CA ILE A 85 -6.21 -8.44 -14.21
C ILE A 85 -6.98 -9.58 -14.87
N ASP A 86 -7.34 -9.43 -16.15
CA ASP A 86 -8.06 -10.46 -16.91
C ASP A 86 -7.24 -11.74 -17.02
N ARG A 87 -5.94 -11.64 -17.30
CA ARG A 87 -5.03 -12.78 -17.31
C ARG A 87 -5.00 -13.52 -15.98
N LEU A 88 -4.88 -12.79 -14.85
CA LEU A 88 -4.93 -13.37 -13.51
C LEU A 88 -6.29 -14.03 -13.23
N PHE A 89 -7.38 -13.39 -13.66
CA PHE A 89 -8.73 -13.91 -13.50
C PHE A 89 -8.94 -15.20 -14.30
N VAL A 90 -8.45 -15.28 -15.54
CA VAL A 90 -8.54 -16.48 -16.40
C VAL A 90 -7.81 -17.67 -15.78
N MET A 91 -6.63 -17.43 -15.18
CA MET A 91 -5.83 -18.46 -14.49
C MET A 91 -6.51 -19.00 -13.23
N VAL A 92 -7.07 -18.11 -12.39
CA VAL A 92 -7.59 -18.48 -11.06
C VAL A 92 -9.08 -18.85 -11.09
N ARG A 93 -9.89 -18.16 -11.89
CA ARG A 93 -11.36 -18.31 -11.98
C ARG A 93 -12.06 -18.27 -10.61
N PRO A 94 -11.95 -17.18 -9.85
CA PRO A 94 -12.60 -17.09 -8.54
C PRO A 94 -14.12 -17.26 -8.66
N ARG A 95 -14.69 -18.16 -7.85
CA ARG A 95 -16.13 -18.51 -7.90
C ARG A 95 -17.03 -17.68 -7.00
N LYS A 96 -16.46 -16.88 -6.10
CA LYS A 96 -17.20 -16.08 -5.11
C LYS A 96 -16.76 -14.63 -5.04
N LEU A 97 -15.45 -14.37 -4.93
CA LEU A 97 -14.96 -13.01 -4.68
C LEU A 97 -13.67 -12.70 -5.48
N LEU A 98 -13.68 -11.56 -6.15
CA LEU A 98 -12.48 -10.85 -6.57
C LEU A 98 -12.31 -9.61 -5.66
N PHE A 99 -11.22 -9.54 -4.91
CA PHE A 99 -10.90 -8.43 -4.04
C PHE A 99 -9.68 -7.69 -4.57
N MET A 100 -9.84 -6.43 -4.95
CA MET A 100 -8.76 -5.59 -5.47
C MET A 100 -8.33 -4.59 -4.40
N ALA A 101 -7.15 -4.80 -3.81
CA ALA A 101 -6.62 -3.99 -2.73
C ALA A 101 -5.57 -3.00 -3.26
N ILE A 102 -5.82 -1.70 -3.10
CA ILE A 102 -4.85 -0.63 -3.39
C ILE A 102 -4.32 -0.12 -2.05
N ASP A 103 -3.00 0.08 -1.91
CA ASP A 103 -2.44 0.60 -0.66
C ASP A 103 -3.01 1.98 -0.34
N GLY A 104 -3.61 2.09 0.84
CA GLY A 104 -4.04 3.36 1.42
C GLY A 104 -2.94 4.07 2.22
N VAL A 105 -3.35 4.83 3.22
CA VAL A 105 -2.40 5.40 4.20
C VAL A 105 -1.81 4.27 5.05
N ALA A 106 -0.49 4.24 5.15
CA ALA A 106 0.26 3.27 5.90
C ALA A 106 0.62 3.82 7.30
N PRO A 107 0.74 2.96 8.32
CA PRO A 107 1.30 3.35 9.62
C PRO A 107 2.71 3.93 9.50
N ARG A 108 3.12 4.78 10.45
CA ARG A 108 4.43 5.44 10.45
C ARG A 108 5.60 4.46 10.37
N ALA A 109 5.48 3.28 10.97
CA ALA A 109 6.44 2.18 10.86
C ALA A 109 6.81 1.84 9.41
N LYS A 110 5.86 1.96 8.46
CA LYS A 110 6.08 1.70 7.03
C LYS A 110 6.45 2.96 6.26
N MET A 111 6.02 4.14 6.71
CA MET A 111 6.27 5.42 6.03
C MET A 111 7.77 5.72 5.86
N ASN A 112 8.61 5.45 6.87
CA ASN A 112 10.05 5.69 6.76
C ASN A 112 10.69 4.89 5.61
N GLN A 113 10.25 3.65 5.43
CA GLN A 113 10.70 2.81 4.33
C GLN A 113 10.19 3.33 2.97
N GLN A 114 8.92 3.76 2.91
CA GLN A 114 8.36 4.39 1.71
C GLN A 114 9.13 5.67 1.35
N ARG A 115 9.38 6.56 2.31
CA ARG A 115 10.17 7.78 2.13
C ARG A 115 11.56 7.51 1.60
N SER A 116 12.29 6.59 2.23
CA SER A 116 13.61 6.16 1.77
C SER A 116 13.60 5.65 0.32
N ARG A 117 12.53 4.95 -0.12
CA ARG A 117 12.40 4.52 -1.53
C ARG A 117 12.17 5.69 -2.48
N ARG A 118 11.38 6.70 -2.09
CA ARG A 118 11.03 7.84 -2.96
C ARG A 118 12.17 8.84 -3.12
N PHE A 119 13.03 9.01 -2.11
CA PHE A 119 14.16 9.93 -2.17
C PHE A 119 15.38 9.37 -2.92
N ARG A 120 15.51 8.05 -3.05
CA ARG A 120 16.75 7.43 -3.53
C ARG A 120 17.12 7.85 -4.97
N ALA A 121 18.22 8.59 -5.08
CA ALA A 121 19.13 8.66 -6.21
C ALA A 121 20.53 8.19 -5.74
N ALA A 122 21.28 7.50 -6.60
CA ALA A 122 22.48 6.74 -6.18
C ALA A 122 23.69 7.64 -5.85
N LYS A 123 24.44 7.28 -4.80
CA LYS A 123 25.83 7.75 -4.55
C LYS A 123 26.60 6.72 -3.71
N ASP A 124 27.91 6.63 -3.97
CA ASP A 124 28.81 5.55 -3.54
C ASP A 124 29.38 5.67 -2.11
N ALA A 125 29.97 4.53 -1.70
CA ALA A 125 30.23 4.00 -0.36
C ALA A 125 31.13 4.78 0.60
N ALA A 126 30.77 4.72 1.89
CA ALA A 126 31.66 4.92 3.03
C ALA A 126 32.29 3.59 3.50
N GLU A 127 33.42 3.68 4.21
CA GLU A 127 34.24 2.55 4.66
C GLU A 127 33.46 1.51 5.48
N ALA A 128 33.78 0.23 5.27
CA ALA A 128 33.10 -0.87 5.93
C ALA A 128 33.60 -1.07 7.37
N ILE A 129 32.68 -1.11 8.34
CA ILE A 129 32.96 -1.58 9.70
C ILE A 129 33.55 -2.99 9.63
N LYS A 130 34.74 -3.17 10.22
CA LYS A 130 35.40 -4.47 10.33
C LYS A 130 34.75 -5.32 11.42
N LEU A 131 33.64 -5.98 11.06
CA LEU A 131 32.98 -6.98 11.90
C LEU A 131 33.93 -8.15 12.18
N GLY A 132 34.03 -8.58 13.44
CA GLY A 132 34.87 -9.70 13.86
C GLY A 132 36.21 -9.32 14.51
N ASP A 133 36.73 -8.11 14.27
CA ASP A 133 37.95 -7.61 14.92
C ASP A 133 37.67 -7.14 16.35
N PRO A 134 38.57 -7.31 17.34
CA PRO A 134 38.36 -6.82 18.70
C PRO A 134 37.84 -5.37 18.74
N GLY A 135 36.80 -5.11 19.52
CA GLY A 135 36.12 -3.80 19.59
C GLY A 135 35.12 -3.50 18.45
N TRP A 136 34.75 -4.49 17.62
CA TRP A 136 33.85 -4.28 16.46
C TRP A 136 32.46 -3.79 16.86
N LYS A 137 31.97 -4.23 18.03
CA LYS A 137 30.62 -3.89 18.50
C LYS A 137 30.56 -2.43 18.94
N GLU A 138 31.57 -1.97 19.66
CA GLU A 138 31.74 -0.58 20.08
C GLU A 138 31.82 0.34 18.87
N ARG A 139 32.72 0.03 17.91
CA ARG A 139 32.83 0.78 16.65
C ARG A 139 31.52 0.87 15.89
N TYR A 140 30.76 -0.23 15.82
CA TYR A 140 29.47 -0.24 15.15
C TYR A 140 28.47 0.74 15.76
N TYR A 141 28.37 0.74 17.09
CA TYR A 141 27.43 1.62 17.77
C TYR A 141 27.88 3.09 17.73
N GLU A 142 29.18 3.37 17.87
CA GLU A 142 29.75 4.71 17.73
C GLU A 142 29.54 5.31 16.34
N GLU A 143 29.65 4.50 15.29
CA GLU A 143 29.53 4.97 13.90
C GLU A 143 28.07 5.05 13.41
N LYS A 144 27.23 4.08 13.78
CA LYS A 144 25.89 3.92 13.20
C LYS A 144 24.76 4.51 14.03
N PHE A 145 24.98 4.76 15.32
CA PHE A 145 23.96 5.27 16.22
C PHE A 145 24.36 6.63 16.80
N PRO A 146 23.40 7.55 17.02
CA PRO A 146 23.69 8.88 17.55
C PRO A 146 23.97 8.91 19.06
N ALA A 147 24.21 7.74 19.69
CA ALA A 147 24.38 7.62 21.13
C ALA A 147 25.65 8.36 21.60
N LYS A 148 25.51 9.26 22.56
CA LYS A 148 26.60 10.01 23.17
C LYS A 148 26.97 9.49 24.55
N THR A 149 26.06 8.77 25.21
CA THR A 149 26.29 8.20 26.55
C THR A 149 26.02 6.69 26.59
N PRO A 150 26.62 5.96 27.56
CA PRO A 150 26.33 4.55 27.78
C PRO A 150 24.85 4.26 28.05
N GLU A 151 24.14 5.16 28.72
CA GLU A 151 22.72 5.03 29.04
C GLU A 151 21.85 5.15 27.78
N GLU A 152 22.13 6.13 26.91
CA GLU A 152 21.47 6.26 25.61
C GLU A 152 21.70 5.00 24.75
N LEU A 153 22.92 4.47 24.79
CA LEU A 153 23.29 3.26 24.08
C LEU A 153 22.55 2.03 24.63
N GLU A 154 22.36 1.94 25.95
CA GLU A 154 21.57 0.87 26.55
C GLU A 154 20.08 0.99 26.19
N LEU A 155 19.53 2.21 26.12
CA LEU A 155 18.16 2.46 25.65
C LEU A 155 17.97 2.13 24.16
N ILE A 156 18.96 2.39 23.32
CA ILE A 156 18.96 1.98 21.90
C ILE A 156 18.97 0.46 21.76
N ARG A 157 19.72 -0.22 22.64
CA ARG A 157 19.89 -1.67 22.67
C ARG A 157 18.66 -2.38 23.25
N LYS A 158 17.95 -1.73 24.16
CA LYS A 158 16.87 -2.30 24.96
C LYS A 158 15.50 -1.82 24.43
N ASP A 159 14.54 -2.74 24.38
CA ASP A 159 13.11 -2.50 24.16
C ASP A 159 12.64 -2.09 22.75
N VAL A 160 13.20 -1.07 22.09
CA VAL A 160 12.58 -0.48 20.88
C VAL A 160 12.56 -1.42 19.67
N TYR A 161 13.59 -2.26 19.49
CA TYR A 161 13.60 -3.24 18.41
C TYR A 161 12.61 -4.38 18.67
N THR A 162 12.55 -4.87 19.92
CA THR A 162 11.62 -5.93 20.32
C THR A 162 10.18 -5.45 20.27
N GLU A 163 9.92 -4.22 20.69
CA GLU A 163 8.64 -3.54 20.50
C GLU A 163 8.25 -3.55 19.02
N GLY A 164 9.18 -3.27 18.11
CA GLY A 164 8.93 -3.38 16.68
C GLY A 164 8.58 -4.78 16.18
N LEU A 165 9.20 -5.83 16.75
CA LEU A 165 8.81 -7.21 16.44
C LEU A 165 7.38 -7.49 16.91
N CYS A 166 7.02 -7.04 18.11
CA CYS A 166 5.66 -7.15 18.64
C CYS A 166 4.66 -6.37 17.77
N TRP A 167 4.99 -5.14 17.36
CA TRP A 167 4.17 -4.32 16.46
C TRP A 167 3.91 -5.05 15.14
N VAL A 168 4.95 -5.65 14.53
CA VAL A 168 4.81 -6.42 13.29
C VAL A 168 3.90 -7.63 13.50
N MET A 169 4.07 -8.37 14.61
CA MET A 169 3.20 -9.51 14.91
C MET A 169 1.75 -9.08 15.09
N HIS A 170 1.46 -8.05 15.88
CA HIS A 170 0.12 -7.50 16.01
C HIS A 170 -0.45 -7.09 14.64
N TYR A 171 0.35 -6.38 13.81
CA TYR A 171 -0.08 -5.94 12.49
C TYR A 171 -0.63 -7.06 11.61
N TYR A 172 0.02 -8.24 11.60
CA TYR A 172 -0.40 -9.37 10.77
C TYR A 172 -1.52 -10.22 11.38
N TYR A 173 -1.58 -10.34 12.71
CA TYR A 173 -2.50 -11.26 13.38
C TYR A 173 -3.74 -10.58 13.98
N GLU A 174 -3.65 -9.30 14.33
CA GLU A 174 -4.70 -8.54 15.03
C GLU A 174 -5.00 -7.18 14.37
N GLY A 175 -4.21 -6.77 13.38
CA GLY A 175 -4.31 -5.47 12.73
C GLY A 175 -3.40 -4.41 13.35
N VAL A 176 -3.52 -3.16 12.87
CA VAL A 176 -2.66 -2.06 13.31
C VAL A 176 -2.87 -1.79 14.80
N CYS A 177 -1.82 -1.96 15.62
CA CYS A 177 -1.85 -1.64 17.05
C CYS A 177 -1.39 -0.21 17.38
N SER A 178 -0.67 0.45 16.46
CA SER A 178 -0.31 1.87 16.55
C SER A 178 -0.05 2.45 15.17
N TRP A 179 -0.74 3.55 14.84
CA TRP A 179 -0.51 4.30 13.61
C TRP A 179 0.75 5.19 13.70
N GLN A 180 1.08 5.67 14.89
CA GLN A 180 2.18 6.59 15.18
C GLN A 180 3.52 5.88 15.40
N TRP A 181 3.49 4.64 15.92
CA TRP A 181 4.73 3.93 16.25
C TRP A 181 5.62 3.74 15.03
N PHE A 182 6.92 3.96 15.21
CA PHE A 182 7.95 3.64 14.23
C PHE A 182 9.28 3.36 14.94
N TYR A 183 10.15 2.59 14.28
CA TYR A 183 11.51 2.37 14.74
C TYR A 183 12.39 3.60 14.44
N PRO A 184 12.91 4.34 15.45
CA PRO A 184 13.53 5.65 15.28
C PRO A 184 15.04 5.58 15.00
N TYR A 185 15.52 4.48 14.43
CA TYR A 185 16.92 4.29 14.06
C TYR A 185 17.04 3.71 12.66
N HIS A 186 18.14 4.00 11.97
CA HIS A 186 18.38 3.49 10.61
C HIS A 186 18.99 2.08 10.59
N TYR A 187 19.50 1.60 11.73
CA TYR A 187 20.23 0.35 11.86
C TYR A 187 19.65 -0.51 12.98
N ALA A 188 19.75 -1.83 12.86
CA ALA A 188 19.31 -2.76 13.89
C ALA A 188 20.40 -2.96 14.98
N PRO A 189 20.02 -3.34 16.22
CA PRO A 189 20.99 -3.82 17.21
C PRO A 189 21.48 -5.23 16.85
N PHE A 190 22.51 -5.73 17.55
CA PHE A 190 22.89 -7.14 17.40
C PHE A 190 21.99 -8.05 18.23
N ALA A 191 21.88 -9.33 17.83
CA ALA A 191 21.13 -10.32 18.60
C ALA A 191 21.62 -10.44 20.05
N SER A 192 22.92 -10.26 20.29
CA SER A 192 23.50 -10.25 21.64
C SER A 192 23.02 -9.12 22.55
N ASP A 193 22.38 -8.08 21.99
CA ASP A 193 21.82 -6.96 22.75
C ASP A 193 20.37 -7.18 23.18
N ILE A 194 19.71 -8.20 22.60
CA ILE A 194 18.34 -8.57 22.93
C ILE A 194 18.35 -9.43 24.21
N LYS A 195 18.26 -8.76 25.36
CA LYS A 195 18.27 -9.35 26.72
C LYS A 195 17.12 -8.80 27.58
N GLY A 196 16.75 -9.50 28.65
CA GLY A 196 15.75 -9.04 29.63
C GLY A 196 14.33 -8.97 29.05
N LEU A 197 13.97 -9.93 28.19
CA LEU A 197 12.67 -9.96 27.51
C LEU A 197 11.49 -10.19 28.45
N ASP A 198 11.74 -10.82 29.60
CA ASP A 198 10.78 -11.08 30.67
C ASP A 198 10.36 -9.82 31.44
N GLU A 199 11.17 -8.75 31.38
CA GLU A 199 10.89 -7.46 32.01
C GLU A 199 10.18 -6.47 31.07
N LEU A 200 9.98 -6.84 29.80
CA LEU A 200 9.38 -5.96 28.79
C LEU A 200 7.90 -5.73 29.04
N SER A 201 7.52 -4.46 29.23
CA SER A 201 6.13 -4.02 29.23
C SER A 201 5.87 -3.19 27.96
N ILE A 202 5.33 -3.84 26.93
CA ILE A 202 5.03 -3.22 25.64
C ILE A 202 3.56 -2.82 25.61
N ASN A 203 3.29 -1.53 25.41
CA ASN A 203 1.94 -0.99 25.27
C ASN A 203 1.91 -0.08 24.05
N PHE A 204 0.98 -0.34 23.14
CA PHE A 204 0.79 0.47 21.95
C PHE A 204 -0.41 1.41 22.10
N GLU A 205 -0.20 2.67 21.76
CA GLU A 205 -1.30 3.61 21.56
C GLU A 205 -1.75 3.55 20.11
N LEU A 206 -3.01 3.20 19.88
CA LEU A 206 -3.56 3.05 18.53
C LEU A 206 -3.40 4.34 17.70
N GLY A 207 -3.79 5.47 18.29
CA GLY A 207 -3.86 6.77 17.63
C GLY A 207 -4.67 6.73 16.34
N THR A 208 -4.33 7.59 15.37
CA THR A 208 -5.07 7.74 14.11
C THR A 208 -4.15 7.72 12.90
N PRO A 209 -4.59 7.22 11.74
CA PRO A 209 -3.83 7.35 10.50
C PRO A 209 -3.65 8.82 10.12
N PHE A 210 -2.58 9.11 9.39
CA PHE A 210 -2.45 10.35 8.64
C PHE A 210 -3.56 10.52 7.62
N LYS A 211 -3.86 11.76 7.25
CA LYS A 211 -4.64 12.00 6.03
C LYS A 211 -3.76 11.70 4.81
N PRO A 212 -4.35 11.40 3.64
CA PRO A 212 -3.60 11.12 2.42
C PRO A 212 -2.51 12.16 2.11
N PHE A 213 -2.81 13.47 2.21
CA PHE A 213 -1.81 14.51 1.93
C PHE A 213 -0.75 14.66 3.02
N ASP A 214 -1.09 14.39 4.28
CA ASP A 214 -0.11 14.35 5.38
C ASP A 214 0.91 13.24 5.16
N GLN A 215 0.44 12.06 4.73
CA GLN A 215 1.32 10.97 4.34
C GLN A 215 2.19 11.37 3.15
N LEU A 216 1.62 11.97 2.10
CA LEU A 216 2.39 12.38 0.93
C LEU A 216 3.50 13.38 1.29
N LEU A 217 3.22 14.37 2.14
CA LEU A 217 4.26 15.25 2.70
C LEU A 217 5.31 14.47 3.51
N GLY A 218 4.87 13.48 4.29
CA GLY A 218 5.74 12.63 5.09
C GLY A 218 6.60 11.64 4.29
N VAL A 219 6.34 11.40 3.00
CA VAL A 219 7.07 10.41 2.19
C VAL A 219 7.70 10.95 0.91
N PHE A 220 7.17 12.02 0.30
CA PHE A 220 7.67 12.51 -0.98
C PHE A 220 8.88 13.43 -0.85
N PRO A 221 9.84 13.36 -1.80
CA PRO A 221 10.82 14.42 -2.00
C PRO A 221 10.17 15.65 -2.63
N ALA A 222 10.80 16.82 -2.47
CA ALA A 222 10.32 18.08 -3.05
C ALA A 222 10.13 18.01 -4.58
N ALA A 223 10.92 17.19 -5.28
CA ALA A 223 10.77 16.93 -6.72
C ALA A 223 9.40 16.33 -7.11
N SER A 224 8.74 15.63 -6.18
CA SER A 224 7.40 15.05 -6.38
C SER A 224 6.27 15.92 -5.84
N SER A 225 6.54 17.19 -5.49
CA SER A 225 5.54 18.12 -4.95
C SER A 225 4.36 18.38 -5.91
N HIS A 226 4.52 18.16 -7.21
CA HIS A 226 3.44 18.30 -8.20
C HIS A 226 2.23 17.39 -7.91
N ALA A 227 2.42 16.27 -7.21
CA ALA A 227 1.35 15.36 -6.80
C ALA A 227 0.49 15.88 -5.62
N LEU A 228 0.92 16.96 -4.97
CA LEU A 228 0.20 17.62 -3.88
C LEU A 228 -0.57 18.87 -4.39
N PRO A 229 -1.60 19.32 -3.65
CA PRO A 229 -2.27 20.61 -3.85
C PRO A 229 -1.28 21.79 -3.88
N GLN A 230 -1.59 22.83 -4.64
CA GLN A 230 -0.71 23.99 -4.81
C GLN A 230 -0.27 24.65 -3.47
N PRO A 231 -1.14 24.81 -2.44
CA PRO A 231 -0.73 25.37 -1.15
C PRO A 231 0.32 24.52 -0.43
N TYR A 232 0.25 23.19 -0.59
CA TYR A 232 1.11 22.22 0.10
C TYR A 232 2.51 22.17 -0.52
N ARG A 233 2.64 22.40 -1.83
CA ARG A 233 3.93 22.35 -2.54
C ARG A 233 4.96 23.29 -1.92
N LYS A 234 4.51 24.48 -1.50
CA LYS A 234 5.38 25.51 -0.90
C LYS A 234 6.03 25.01 0.40
N LEU A 235 5.37 24.14 1.16
CA LEU A 235 5.95 23.57 2.36
C LEU A 235 7.21 22.73 2.08
N MET A 236 7.32 22.18 0.88
CA MET A 236 8.44 21.34 0.45
C MET A 236 9.55 22.12 -0.28
N THR A 237 9.23 23.28 -0.85
CA THR A 237 10.15 23.97 -1.78
C THR A 237 10.57 25.36 -1.34
N ASP A 238 9.79 26.04 -0.49
CA ASP A 238 10.14 27.38 -0.01
C ASP A 238 11.25 27.29 1.04
N PRO A 239 12.40 27.96 0.84
CA PRO A 239 13.49 27.99 1.82
C PRO A 239 13.08 28.52 3.20
N ASN A 240 11.99 29.29 3.27
CA ASN A 240 11.45 29.82 4.53
C ASN A 240 10.37 28.92 5.15
N SER A 241 10.07 27.75 4.56
CA SER A 241 9.11 26.81 5.12
C SER A 241 9.60 26.30 6.49
N PRO A 242 8.75 26.28 7.54
CA PRO A 242 9.13 25.78 8.86
C PRO A 242 9.48 24.29 8.90
N ILE A 243 9.22 23.56 7.81
CA ILE A 243 9.51 22.13 7.64
C ILE A 243 10.41 21.85 6.43
N ILE A 244 11.13 22.85 5.92
CA ILE A 244 12.02 22.68 4.76
C ILE A 244 13.13 21.66 5.00
N ASP A 245 13.57 21.49 6.25
CA ASP A 245 14.60 20.54 6.67
C ASP A 245 14.19 19.07 6.50
N PHE A 246 12.89 18.79 6.30
CA PHE A 246 12.40 17.45 5.94
C PHE A 246 12.72 17.06 4.49
N TYR A 247 13.09 18.01 3.63
CA TYR A 247 13.24 17.80 2.19
C TYR A 247 14.67 18.14 1.72
N PRO A 248 15.70 17.44 2.22
CA PRO A 248 17.06 17.67 1.77
C PRO A 248 17.20 17.35 0.27
N ILE A 249 17.95 18.19 -0.44
CA ILE A 249 18.30 17.96 -1.85
C ILE A 249 19.30 16.80 -1.97
N ASP A 250 20.31 16.81 -1.09
CA ASP A 250 21.34 15.79 -0.98
C ASP A 250 21.27 15.10 0.38
N PHE A 251 21.44 13.77 0.40
CA PHE A 251 21.49 12.96 1.61
C PHE A 251 22.48 11.81 1.46
N GLU A 252 22.95 11.28 2.58
CA GLU A 252 23.91 10.17 2.59
C GLU A 252 23.20 8.82 2.37
N VAL A 253 23.79 7.97 1.53
CA VAL A 253 23.41 6.56 1.39
C VAL A 253 24.53 5.70 1.93
N ASP A 254 24.30 5.05 3.07
CA ASP A 254 25.25 4.12 3.64
C ASP A 254 25.07 2.73 3.02
N MET A 255 26.07 2.27 2.29
CA MET A 255 26.06 0.97 1.63
C MET A 255 26.03 -0.19 2.63
N ASN A 256 26.52 -0.01 3.86
CA ASN A 256 26.51 -1.01 4.92
C ASN A 256 26.95 -2.42 4.45
N GLY A 257 28.05 -2.48 3.69
CA GLY A 257 28.60 -3.71 3.12
C GLY A 257 27.79 -4.34 1.99
N LYS A 258 26.75 -3.67 1.47
CA LYS A 258 25.95 -4.13 0.33
C LYS A 258 26.59 -3.77 -1.00
N ARG A 259 26.29 -4.57 -2.03
CA ARG A 259 26.88 -4.45 -3.37
C ARG A 259 26.22 -3.37 -4.22
N TYR A 260 24.91 -3.15 -4.04
CA TYR A 260 24.14 -2.24 -4.87
C TYR A 260 23.51 -1.12 -4.05
N ALA A 261 23.49 0.11 -4.58
CA ALA A 261 23.01 1.30 -3.87
C ALA A 261 21.54 1.20 -3.42
N TRP A 262 20.70 0.48 -4.18
CA TRP A 262 19.30 0.22 -3.79
C TRP A 262 19.17 -0.67 -2.54
N GLN A 263 20.24 -1.35 -2.14
CA GLN A 263 20.32 -2.10 -0.87
C GLN A 263 20.87 -1.25 0.28
N GLY A 264 21.45 -0.08 -0.01
CA GLY A 264 21.98 0.85 0.97
C GLY A 264 20.88 1.57 1.76
N ILE A 265 21.28 2.13 2.90
CA ILE A 265 20.43 2.82 3.88
C ILE A 265 20.48 4.32 3.60
N ALA A 266 19.36 4.91 3.18
CA ALA A 266 19.25 6.36 3.01
C ALA A 266 19.10 7.04 4.38
N LYS A 267 20.10 7.83 4.79
CA LYS A 267 20.11 8.60 6.03
C LYS A 267 19.31 9.89 5.86
N LEU A 268 17.99 9.75 5.89
CA LEU A 268 17.08 10.89 5.90
C LEU A 268 16.67 11.24 7.33
N PRO A 269 16.42 12.54 7.64
CA PRO A 269 15.88 12.94 8.94
C PRO A 269 14.48 12.35 9.12
N PHE A 270 14.15 11.86 10.31
CA PHE A 270 12.79 11.41 10.61
C PHE A 270 11.84 12.61 10.67
N ILE A 271 10.61 12.42 10.18
CA ILE A 271 9.60 13.47 10.19
C ILE A 271 9.11 13.72 11.62
N ASP A 272 9.11 14.97 12.05
CA ASP A 272 8.37 15.40 13.25
C ASP A 272 6.90 15.61 12.86
N GLU A 273 6.06 14.70 13.32
CA GLU A 273 4.63 14.66 13.03
C GLU A 273 3.88 15.88 13.58
N ALA A 274 4.17 16.28 14.81
CA ALA A 274 3.50 17.43 15.42
C ALA A 274 3.82 18.71 14.64
N ARG A 275 5.08 18.86 14.20
CA ARG A 275 5.49 20.02 13.40
C ARG A 275 4.89 20.00 12.00
N LEU A 276 4.84 18.83 11.35
CA LEU A 276 4.21 18.68 10.03
C LEU A 276 2.72 19.05 10.08
N LEU A 277 1.97 18.45 11.01
CA LEU A 277 0.52 18.66 11.12
C LEU A 277 0.18 20.11 11.51
N ALA A 278 1.00 20.75 12.34
CA ALA A 278 0.82 22.16 12.70
C ALA A 278 0.94 23.10 11.48
N GLU A 279 1.83 22.81 10.53
CA GLU A 279 1.92 23.59 9.28
C GLU A 279 0.79 23.28 8.30
N VAL A 280 0.38 22.01 8.19
CA VAL A 280 -0.76 21.61 7.34
C VAL A 280 -2.06 22.27 7.79
N GLN A 281 -2.32 22.31 9.10
CA GLN A 281 -3.55 22.90 9.65
C GLN A 281 -3.75 24.36 9.22
N LYS A 282 -2.66 25.11 9.01
CA LYS A 282 -2.71 26.52 8.57
C LYS A 282 -3.20 26.69 7.13
N ILE A 283 -3.07 25.66 6.29
CA ILE A 283 -3.36 25.74 4.85
C ILE A 283 -4.46 24.79 4.38
N GLU A 284 -4.92 23.86 5.22
CA GLU A 284 -5.91 22.84 4.84
C GLU A 284 -7.24 23.45 4.35
N HIS A 285 -7.65 24.59 4.90
CA HIS A 285 -8.87 25.30 4.47
C HIS A 285 -8.79 25.87 3.04
N LEU A 286 -7.62 25.85 2.40
CA LEU A 286 -7.40 26.32 1.03
C LEU A 286 -7.63 25.22 -0.02
N LEU A 287 -7.93 23.99 0.40
CA LEU A 287 -8.21 22.88 -0.50
C LEU A 287 -9.50 23.12 -1.28
N SER A 288 -9.50 22.74 -2.56
CA SER A 288 -10.72 22.61 -3.33
C SER A 288 -11.61 21.47 -2.81
N ALA A 289 -12.87 21.41 -3.26
CA ALA A 289 -13.77 20.32 -2.89
C ALA A 289 -13.25 18.94 -3.34
N GLU A 290 -12.64 18.87 -4.53
CA GLU A 290 -12.01 17.65 -5.08
C GLU A 290 -10.84 17.20 -4.21
N GLU A 291 -9.95 18.12 -3.85
CA GLU A 291 -8.78 17.83 -3.01
C GLU A 291 -9.18 17.47 -1.58
N THR A 292 -10.22 18.12 -1.04
CA THR A 292 -10.78 17.77 0.27
C THR A 292 -11.31 16.34 0.27
N ARG A 293 -12.02 15.93 -0.79
CA ARG A 293 -12.50 14.55 -0.96
C ARG A 293 -11.32 13.56 -1.02
N ARG A 294 -10.28 13.87 -1.79
CA ARG A 294 -9.05 13.04 -1.86
C ARG A 294 -8.28 12.97 -0.54
N ASN A 295 -8.44 13.96 0.34
CA ASN A 295 -7.82 13.99 1.66
C ASN A 295 -8.70 13.37 2.77
N SER A 296 -9.84 12.77 2.42
CA SER A 296 -10.74 12.11 3.37
C SER A 296 -10.60 10.59 3.36
N ILE A 297 -11.06 9.95 4.44
CA ILE A 297 -11.23 8.50 4.50
C ILE A 297 -12.44 8.13 3.64
N MET A 298 -12.24 7.22 2.70
CA MET A 298 -13.26 6.71 1.79
C MET A 298 -13.71 5.31 2.23
N PHE A 299 -14.75 4.78 1.58
CA PHE A 299 -15.28 3.45 1.82
C PHE A 299 -14.78 2.45 0.77
N GLU A 300 -14.72 1.18 1.15
CA GLU A 300 -14.61 0.08 0.20
C GLU A 300 -15.86 0.02 -0.69
N LEU A 301 -15.66 -0.31 -1.97
CA LEU A 301 -16.76 -0.46 -2.93
C LEU A 301 -17.03 -1.96 -3.17
N LEU A 302 -18.30 -2.33 -3.12
CA LEU A 302 -18.78 -3.66 -3.47
C LEU A 302 -19.60 -3.54 -4.75
N PHE A 303 -19.26 -4.37 -5.74
CA PHE A 303 -19.97 -4.46 -7.00
C PHE A 303 -20.60 -5.85 -7.11
N VAL A 304 -21.88 -5.92 -7.47
CA VAL A 304 -22.58 -7.19 -7.70
C VAL A 304 -23.38 -7.15 -8.98
N ASN A 305 -23.40 -8.26 -9.71
CA ASN A 305 -24.30 -8.39 -10.85
C ASN A 305 -25.77 -8.37 -10.38
N SER A 306 -26.68 -7.85 -11.20
CA SER A 306 -28.12 -7.76 -10.94
C SER A 306 -28.78 -9.12 -10.67
N CYS A 307 -28.19 -10.20 -11.20
CA CYS A 307 -28.65 -11.57 -10.94
C CYS A 307 -28.13 -12.14 -9.61
N HIS A 308 -27.19 -11.48 -8.94
CA HIS A 308 -26.65 -11.92 -7.66
C HIS A 308 -27.68 -11.70 -6.54
N PRO A 309 -27.84 -12.64 -5.57
CA PRO A 309 -28.84 -12.50 -4.51
C PRO A 309 -28.75 -11.19 -3.71
N LEU A 310 -27.53 -10.69 -3.48
CA LEU A 310 -27.32 -9.39 -2.81
C LEU A 310 -27.88 -8.18 -3.58
N SER A 311 -28.12 -8.27 -4.89
CA SER A 311 -28.72 -7.18 -5.65
C SER A 311 -30.09 -6.79 -5.06
N ALA A 312 -30.89 -7.77 -4.61
CA ALA A 312 -32.19 -7.51 -3.99
C ALA A 312 -32.07 -6.71 -2.67
N CYS A 313 -31.01 -6.97 -1.90
CA CYS A 313 -30.69 -6.22 -0.68
C CYS A 313 -30.35 -4.76 -1.03
N ILE A 314 -29.53 -4.53 -2.05
CA ILE A 314 -29.14 -3.18 -2.49
C ILE A 314 -30.37 -2.42 -3.02
N SER A 315 -31.22 -3.05 -3.85
CA SER A 315 -32.46 -2.42 -4.34
C SER A 315 -33.43 -2.08 -3.20
N THR A 316 -33.49 -2.92 -2.16
CA THR A 316 -34.32 -2.63 -0.98
C THR A 316 -33.77 -1.43 -0.21
N LEU A 317 -32.45 -1.35 -0.05
CA LEU A 317 -31.77 -0.22 0.59
C LEU A 317 -31.99 1.08 -0.20
N ASP A 318 -31.84 1.04 -1.53
CA ASP A 318 -32.09 2.20 -2.41
C ASP A 318 -33.52 2.74 -2.26
N ASN A 319 -34.52 1.86 -2.23
CA ASN A 319 -35.91 2.26 -1.99
C ASN A 319 -36.12 2.91 -0.62
N LYS A 320 -35.47 2.41 0.45
CA LYS A 320 -35.53 3.02 1.79
C LYS A 320 -34.90 4.43 1.79
N CYS A 321 -33.88 4.63 0.98
CA CYS A 321 -33.05 5.84 0.93
C CYS A 321 -33.45 6.85 -0.15
N ARG A 322 -34.50 6.59 -0.93
CA ARG A 322 -34.84 7.34 -2.16
C ARG A 322 -34.95 8.85 -1.97
N ASN A 323 -35.47 9.32 -0.84
CA ASN A 323 -35.68 10.74 -0.54
C ASN A 323 -34.56 11.37 0.32
N MET A 324 -33.47 10.64 0.56
CA MET A 324 -32.33 11.10 1.36
C MET A 324 -31.25 11.70 0.45
N SER A 325 -30.52 12.69 0.95
CA SER A 325 -29.29 13.19 0.35
C SER A 325 -28.16 12.16 0.42
N ASP A 326 -27.15 12.25 -0.46
CA ASP A 326 -26.02 11.30 -0.47
C ASP A 326 -25.33 11.16 0.90
N THR A 327 -25.19 12.27 1.63
CA THR A 327 -24.61 12.28 2.98
C THR A 327 -25.45 11.47 3.98
N GLU A 328 -26.78 11.56 3.90
CA GLU A 328 -27.70 10.79 4.75
C GLU A 328 -27.69 9.30 4.35
N ARG A 329 -27.69 9.01 3.04
CA ARG A 329 -27.63 7.65 2.50
C ARG A 329 -26.39 6.90 2.99
N ALA A 330 -25.23 7.55 3.00
CA ALA A 330 -23.98 6.95 3.47
C ALA A 330 -24.04 6.51 4.95
N GLN A 331 -24.90 7.14 5.77
CA GLN A 331 -25.08 6.77 7.19
C GLN A 331 -26.01 5.57 7.39
N VAL A 332 -26.86 5.24 6.40
CA VAL A 332 -27.78 4.10 6.48
C VAL A 332 -27.03 2.83 6.14
N LYS A 333 -26.87 1.96 7.14
CA LYS A 333 -26.17 0.68 7.03
C LYS A 333 -27.16 -0.48 7.06
N GLU A 334 -27.10 -1.35 6.05
CA GLU A 334 -27.80 -2.62 6.03
C GLU A 334 -26.81 -3.75 6.29
N GLN A 335 -27.17 -4.71 7.15
CA GLN A 335 -26.32 -5.87 7.40
C GLN A 335 -26.38 -6.84 6.23
N ILE A 336 -25.21 -7.28 5.76
CA ILE A 336 -25.12 -8.32 4.72
C ILE A 336 -25.59 -9.66 5.31
N ASN A 337 -26.50 -10.34 4.61
CA ASN A 337 -26.87 -11.71 4.93
C ASN A 337 -25.79 -12.69 4.42
N PRO A 338 -25.04 -13.38 5.31
CA PRO A 338 -23.95 -14.27 4.89
C PRO A 338 -24.39 -15.44 4.00
N LYS A 339 -25.66 -15.84 4.09
CA LYS A 339 -26.20 -16.90 3.24
C LYS A 339 -26.40 -16.45 1.79
N GLU A 340 -26.80 -15.19 1.60
CA GLU A 340 -27.06 -14.61 0.28
C GLU A 340 -25.79 -14.06 -0.38
N SER A 341 -24.77 -13.75 0.42
CA SER A 341 -23.49 -13.22 -0.04
C SER A 341 -22.43 -14.29 -0.35
N GLY A 342 -22.76 -15.57 -0.21
CA GLY A 342 -21.77 -16.65 -0.34
C GLY A 342 -20.75 -16.70 0.81
N GLY A 343 -21.09 -16.13 1.97
CA GLY A 343 -20.29 -16.19 3.20
C GLY A 343 -19.70 -14.85 3.64
N MET A 344 -19.84 -13.78 2.85
CA MET A 344 -19.41 -12.44 3.27
C MET A 344 -20.31 -11.90 4.38
N ASN A 345 -19.71 -11.24 5.37
CA ASN A 345 -20.43 -10.58 6.46
C ASN A 345 -19.95 -9.14 6.58
N GLY A 346 -20.78 -8.26 7.13
CA GLY A 346 -20.49 -6.84 7.25
C GLY A 346 -21.72 -5.99 7.02
N TYR A 347 -21.49 -4.75 6.63
CA TYR A 347 -22.53 -3.76 6.38
C TYR A 347 -22.31 -3.11 5.02
N ILE A 348 -23.40 -2.80 4.33
CA ILE A 348 -23.40 -2.02 3.10
C ILE A 348 -24.17 -0.72 3.32
N SER A 349 -23.70 0.33 2.66
CA SER A 349 -24.37 1.63 2.50
C SER A 349 -24.43 1.95 1.00
N LEU A 350 -25.34 2.82 0.58
CA LEU A 350 -25.39 3.24 -0.83
C LEU A 350 -24.27 4.24 -1.13
N CYS A 351 -23.68 4.09 -2.31
CA CYS A 351 -22.83 5.11 -2.90
C CYS A 351 -23.67 6.35 -3.28
N GLY A 352 -23.02 7.49 -3.45
CA GLY A 352 -23.67 8.68 -4.00
C GLY A 352 -24.00 8.48 -5.48
N GLY A 353 -25.12 9.06 -5.93
CA GLY A 353 -25.62 8.91 -7.29
C GLY A 353 -26.59 7.74 -7.50
N GLU A 354 -26.74 7.31 -8.76
CA GLU A 354 -27.57 6.16 -9.14
C GLU A 354 -26.78 4.86 -8.89
N PRO A 355 -27.29 3.89 -8.11
CA PRO A 355 -26.56 2.66 -7.81
C PRO A 355 -26.27 1.79 -9.05
N CYS A 356 -27.19 1.77 -10.01
CA CYS A 356 -27.07 0.97 -11.23
C CYS A 356 -27.41 1.84 -12.46
N PRO A 357 -26.51 2.77 -12.85
CA PRO A 357 -26.76 3.61 -14.01
C PRO A 357 -26.88 2.73 -15.26
N PRO A 358 -27.87 2.93 -16.15
CA PRO A 358 -28.11 2.04 -17.28
C PRO A 358 -26.97 2.06 -18.30
N ILE A 359 -26.27 3.19 -18.42
CA ILE A 359 -25.09 3.35 -19.28
C ILE A 359 -23.92 3.76 -18.40
N PHE A 360 -22.85 2.97 -18.42
CA PHE A 360 -21.57 3.33 -17.81
C PHE A 360 -20.61 3.80 -18.90
N ARG A 361 -20.27 5.09 -18.88
CA ARG A 361 -19.36 5.69 -19.86
C ARG A 361 -17.92 5.38 -19.49
N SER A 362 -17.13 4.89 -20.45
CA SER A 362 -15.71 4.62 -20.20
C SER A 362 -14.97 5.93 -19.91
N PRO A 363 -14.20 6.00 -18.81
CA PRO A 363 -13.28 7.12 -18.57
C PRO A 363 -11.94 6.96 -19.32
N VAL A 364 -11.69 5.79 -19.92
CA VAL A 364 -10.45 5.45 -20.64
C VAL A 364 -10.69 5.59 -22.14
N ALA A 365 -9.88 6.40 -22.81
CA ALA A 365 -10.03 6.65 -24.23
C ALA A 365 -9.80 5.36 -25.04
N GLY A 366 -10.71 5.08 -25.98
CA GLY A 366 -10.63 3.90 -26.86
C GLY A 366 -11.31 2.64 -26.33
N MET A 367 -11.77 2.64 -25.06
CA MET A 367 -12.65 1.58 -24.55
C MET A 367 -14.12 1.89 -24.78
N GLU A 368 -14.92 0.85 -25.02
CA GLU A 368 -16.36 0.98 -25.28
C GLU A 368 -17.15 1.32 -24.01
N ASP A 369 -18.26 2.05 -24.21
CA ASP A 369 -19.23 2.29 -23.15
C ASP A 369 -20.06 1.02 -22.88
N ILE A 370 -20.39 0.78 -21.61
CA ILE A 370 -21.30 -0.31 -21.24
C ILE A 370 -22.73 0.24 -21.38
N MET A 371 -23.45 -0.24 -22.39
CA MET A 371 -24.78 0.27 -22.75
C MET A 371 -25.95 -0.35 -21.98
N ASP A 372 -25.72 -1.50 -21.35
CA ASP A 372 -26.69 -2.24 -20.52
C ASP A 372 -25.97 -2.71 -19.26
N ASN A 373 -25.66 -1.75 -18.38
CA ASN A 373 -24.97 -2.08 -17.14
C ASN A 373 -25.89 -2.88 -16.21
N GLN A 374 -25.49 -4.11 -15.93
CA GLN A 374 -26.15 -5.05 -15.04
C GLN A 374 -25.42 -5.18 -13.70
N VAL A 375 -24.59 -4.19 -13.33
CA VAL A 375 -23.82 -4.19 -12.08
C VAL A 375 -24.28 -3.03 -11.19
N VAL A 376 -24.54 -3.36 -9.93
CA VAL A 376 -24.93 -2.44 -8.84
C VAL A 376 -23.79 -2.28 -7.85
#